data_AF-A0A0M2KA09-F1
#
_entry.id   AF-A0A0M2KA09-F1
#
_cell.length_a   1.000
_cell.length_b   1.000
_cell.length_c   1.000
_cell.angle_alpha   90.00
_cell.angle_beta   90.00
_cell.angle_gamma   90.00
#
_symmetry.space_group_name_H-M   'P 1'
#
loop_
_entity.id
_entity.type
_entity.pdbx_description
1 polymer ?
#
loop_
_entity_poly.entity_id
_entity_poly.type
_entity_poly.pdbx_seq_one_letter_code
_entity_poly.pdbx_strand_id
1 'polypeptide(L)'
;MDHSGIPVGAVWTYHGSPPLRCDAAGVPLPELCIAVALRHRGADIGGMLLDALFADLAESHDTMCTNVHVRNPAKHIYERKGFRVVGQGNGPLGLALVKDLR
;
A
#
# COMPACT_ATOMS: atom_id res chain seq x y z
N MET A 1 -0.47 -4.23 -18.32
CA MET A 1 -1.60 -4.32 -19.26
C MET A 1 -1.94 -5.80 -19.48
N ASP A 2 -3.13 -6.14 -19.96
CA ASP A 2 -3.40 -7.46 -20.51
C ASP A 2 -2.88 -7.59 -21.96
N HIS A 3 -3.13 -8.73 -22.59
CA HIS A 3 -2.76 -9.03 -23.98
C HIS A 3 -3.44 -8.13 -25.02
N SER A 4 -4.49 -7.39 -24.64
CA SER A 4 -5.18 -6.41 -25.48
C SER A 4 -4.73 -4.97 -25.23
N GLY A 5 -3.78 -4.76 -24.31
CA GLY A 5 -3.29 -3.43 -23.95
C GLY A 5 -4.12 -2.71 -22.89
N ILE A 6 -5.11 -3.38 -22.28
CA ILE A 6 -5.98 -2.75 -21.26
C ILE A 6 -5.25 -2.71 -19.91
N PRO A 7 -5.30 -1.59 -19.17
CA PRO A 7 -4.79 -1.51 -17.80
C PRO A 7 -5.50 -2.50 -16.87
N VAL A 8 -4.73 -3.41 -16.27
CA VAL A 8 -5.23 -4.45 -15.35
C VAL A 8 -5.11 -4.05 -13.89
N GLY A 9 -4.30 -3.04 -13.59
CA GLY A 9 -4.11 -2.49 -12.26
C GLY A 9 -3.12 -1.34 -12.26
N ALA A 10 -3.10 -0.61 -11.15
CA ALA A 10 -2.20 0.51 -10.90
C ALA A 10 -1.88 0.58 -9.41
N VAL A 11 -0.70 1.13 -9.11
CA VAL A 11 -0.20 1.36 -7.75
C VAL A 11 0.51 2.69 -7.74
N TRP A 12 0.34 3.46 -6.67
CA TRP A 12 0.98 4.76 -6.49
C TRP A 12 1.03 5.13 -5.01
N THR A 13 1.81 6.15 -4.70
CA THR A 13 1.83 6.79 -3.38
C THR A 13 1.21 8.18 -3.42
N TYR A 14 0.71 8.64 -2.28
CA TYR A 14 0.24 10.00 -2.07
C TYR A 14 0.53 10.45 -0.64
N HIS A 15 0.40 11.74 -0.35
CA HIS A 15 0.44 12.28 1.01
C HIS A 15 -0.93 12.85 1.38
N GLY A 16 -1.59 12.24 2.37
CA GLY A 16 -2.87 12.72 2.89
C GLY A 16 -2.74 14.02 3.69
N SER A 17 -3.86 14.74 3.82
CA SER A 17 -4.01 15.88 4.73
C SER A 17 -5.30 15.74 5.53
N PRO A 18 -5.24 15.38 6.83
CA PRO A 18 -4.04 15.08 7.61
C PRO A 18 -3.33 13.79 7.14
N PRO A 19 -2.02 13.65 7.40
CA PRO A 19 -1.29 12.43 7.04
C PRO A 19 -1.73 11.23 7.89
N LEU A 20 -1.78 10.04 7.30
CA LEU A 20 -2.11 8.82 8.04
C LEU A 20 -1.07 8.53 9.14
N ARG A 21 0.21 8.71 8.84
CA ARG A 21 1.34 8.56 9.75
C ARG A 21 2.46 9.52 9.40
N CYS A 22 3.25 9.84 10.41
CA CYS A 22 4.54 10.51 10.27
C CYS A 22 5.65 9.64 10.86
N ASP A 23 6.88 9.86 10.42
CA ASP A 23 8.08 9.30 11.04
C ASP A 23 8.39 10.00 12.38
N ALA A 24 9.52 9.62 13.00
CA ALA A 24 9.98 10.20 14.26
C ALA A 24 10.36 11.69 14.17
N ALA A 25 10.68 12.19 12.97
CA ALA A 25 10.96 13.60 12.71
C ALA A 25 9.69 14.41 12.37
N GLY A 26 8.52 13.76 12.31
CA GLY A 26 7.25 14.38 11.96
C GLY A 26 7.01 14.50 10.46
N VAL A 27 7.85 13.89 9.62
CA VAL A 27 7.67 13.88 8.16
C VAL A 27 6.56 12.89 7.80
N PRO A 28 5.55 13.29 7.01
CA PRO A 28 4.51 12.38 6.54
C PRO A 28 5.09 11.17 5.81
N LEU A 29 4.59 9.98 6.15
CA LEU A 29 4.94 8.77 5.41
C LEU A 29 4.13 8.71 4.10
N PRO A 30 4.72 8.25 2.99
CA PRO A 30 3.98 8.03 1.75
C PRO A 30 2.91 6.96 1.97
N GLU A 31 1.67 7.28 1.59
CA GLU A 31 0.52 6.39 1.68
C GLU A 31 0.34 5.60 0.39
N LEU A 32 0.27 4.28 0.50
CA LEU A 32 -0.03 3.38 -0.61
C LEU A 32 -1.49 3.48 -1.06
N CYS A 33 -1.69 3.59 -2.37
CA CYS A 33 -2.95 3.24 -3.03
C CYS A 33 -2.70 2.21 -4.14
N ILE A 34 -3.60 1.22 -4.25
CA ILE A 34 -3.52 0.17 -5.27
C ILE A 34 -4.92 -0.26 -5.71
N ALA A 35 -5.06 -0.52 -7.01
CA ALA A 35 -6.26 -1.14 -7.57
C ALA A 35 -5.87 -2.19 -8.62
N VAL A 36 -6.54 -3.34 -8.58
CA VAL A 36 -6.47 -4.39 -9.60
C VAL A 36 -7.89 -4.70 -10.06
N ALA A 37 -8.08 -4.74 -11.38
CA ALA A 37 -9.34 -5.08 -12.01
C ALA A 37 -9.87 -6.42 -11.48
N LEU A 38 -11.16 -6.48 -11.13
CA LEU A 38 -11.77 -7.65 -10.47
C LEU A 38 -11.49 -8.97 -11.21
N ARG A 39 -11.55 -8.93 -12.55
CA ARG A 39 -11.33 -10.08 -13.46
C ARG A 39 -9.91 -10.66 -13.39
N HIS A 40 -8.97 -9.90 -12.86
CA HIS A 40 -7.54 -10.21 -12.81
C HIS A 40 -7.02 -10.41 -11.39
N ARG A 41 -7.91 -10.45 -10.39
CA ARG A 41 -7.53 -10.78 -9.01
C ARG A 41 -7.20 -12.27 -8.90
N GLY A 42 -6.31 -12.62 -7.97
CA GLY A 42 -5.84 -14.00 -7.79
C GLY A 42 -4.69 -14.41 -8.71
N ALA A 43 -4.31 -13.59 -9.68
CA ALA A 43 -3.17 -13.80 -10.58
C ALA A 43 -1.87 -13.13 -10.10
N ASP A 44 -1.76 -12.83 -8.80
CA ASP A 44 -0.63 -12.16 -8.14
C ASP A 44 -0.19 -10.77 -8.70
N ILE A 45 -0.97 -10.18 -9.60
CA ILE A 45 -0.71 -8.84 -10.17
C ILE A 45 -0.55 -7.77 -9.08
N GLY A 46 -1.37 -7.84 -8.02
CA GLY A 46 -1.23 -6.92 -6.89
C GLY A 46 0.11 -7.06 -6.18
N GLY A 47 0.64 -8.28 -6.07
CA GLY A 47 1.94 -8.54 -5.47
C GLY A 47 3.07 -7.94 -6.30
N MET A 48 3.02 -8.14 -7.62
CA MET A 48 4.01 -7.61 -8.56
C MET A 48 4.01 -6.07 -8.59
N LEU A 49 2.84 -5.45 -8.59
CA LEU A 49 2.71 -3.99 -8.52
C LEU A 49 3.32 -3.46 -7.23
N LEU A 50 3.03 -4.10 -6.09
CA LEU A 50 3.60 -3.71 -4.81
C LEU A 50 5.13 -3.83 -4.79
N ASP A 51 5.68 -4.93 -5.30
CA ASP A 51 7.14 -5.12 -5.34
C ASP A 51 7.83 -4.05 -6.18
N ALA A 52 7.26 -3.72 -7.34
CA ALA A 52 7.77 -2.64 -8.20
C ALA A 52 7.72 -1.28 -7.48
N LEU A 53 6.62 -0.97 -6.79
CA LEU A 53 6.51 0.26 -6.01
C LEU A 53 7.56 0.31 -4.88
N PHE A 54 7.77 -0.80 -4.16
CA PHE A 54 8.71 -0.80 -3.04
C PHE A 54 10.15 -0.58 -3.51
N ALA A 55 10.54 -1.20 -4.63
CA ALA A 55 11.86 -1.02 -5.20
C ALA A 55 12.13 0.45 -5.56
N ASP A 56 11.16 1.10 -6.22
CA ASP A 56 11.23 2.52 -6.58
C ASP A 56 11.26 3.43 -5.33
N LEU A 57 10.40 3.15 -4.36
CA LEU A 57 10.26 4.00 -3.18
C LEU A 57 11.44 3.87 -2.20
N ALA A 58 12.08 2.70 -2.12
CA ALA A 58 13.23 2.44 -1.25
C ALA A 58 14.47 3.31 -1.58
N GLU A 59 14.55 3.84 -2.81
CA GLU A 59 15.61 4.77 -3.22
C GLU A 59 15.59 6.07 -2.42
N SER A 60 14.41 6.48 -1.91
CA SER A 60 14.20 7.78 -1.29
C SER A 60 13.52 7.75 0.07
N HIS A 61 12.87 6.64 0.45
CA HIS A 61 12.12 6.54 1.70
C HIS A 61 12.51 5.29 2.48
N ASP A 62 12.60 5.44 3.81
CA ASP A 62 12.85 4.33 4.73
C ASP A 62 11.60 3.51 5.02
N THR A 63 10.44 4.16 5.05
CA THR A 63 9.18 3.56 5.48
C THR A 63 8.02 4.11 4.66
N MET A 64 6.95 3.31 4.57
CA MET A 64 5.69 3.71 3.96
C MET A 64 4.51 3.22 4.79
N CYS A 65 3.32 3.76 4.54
CA CYS A 65 2.12 3.35 5.25
C CYS A 65 0.93 3.09 4.32
N THR A 66 -0.10 2.45 4.86
CA THR A 66 -1.39 2.29 4.18
C THR A 66 -2.53 2.21 5.18
N ASN A 67 -3.70 2.68 4.77
CA ASN A 67 -4.93 2.47 5.52
C ASN A 67 -5.72 1.33 4.90
N VAL A 68 -6.13 0.36 5.71
CA VAL A 68 -6.94 -0.77 5.25
C VAL A 68 -8.11 -1.01 6.20
N HIS A 69 -9.30 -1.23 5.64
CA HIS A 69 -10.45 -1.64 6.45
C HIS A 69 -10.21 -3.03 7.05
N VAL A 70 -10.59 -3.27 8.31
CA VAL A 70 -10.36 -4.57 9.02
C VAL A 70 -10.88 -5.80 8.26
N ARG A 71 -11.93 -5.62 7.44
CA ARG A 71 -12.56 -6.68 6.62
C ARG A 71 -12.06 -6.74 5.17
N ASN A 72 -11.11 -5.90 4.76
CA ASN A 72 -10.64 -5.89 3.40
C ASN A 72 -9.70 -7.09 3.15
N PRO A 73 -10.01 -7.98 2.19
CA PRO A 73 -9.16 -9.15 1.91
C PRO A 73 -7.74 -8.78 1.46
N ALA A 74 -7.52 -7.56 0.95
CA ALA A 74 -6.18 -7.06 0.61
C ALA A 74 -5.26 -6.96 1.83
N LYS A 75 -5.78 -6.98 3.06
CA LYS A 75 -4.96 -7.02 4.28
C LYS A 75 -3.92 -8.15 4.22
N HIS A 76 -4.31 -9.33 3.72
CA HIS A 76 -3.40 -10.47 3.63
C HIS A 76 -2.22 -10.23 2.68
N ILE A 77 -2.41 -9.49 1.57
CA ILE A 77 -1.28 -9.20 0.67
C ILE A 77 -0.34 -8.19 1.32
N TYR A 78 -0.85 -7.20 2.05
CA TYR A 78 0.00 -6.25 2.78
C TYR A 78 0.84 -6.96 3.85
N GLU A 79 0.22 -7.81 4.67
CA GLU A 79 0.94 -8.57 5.71
C GLU A 79 2.01 -9.48 5.11
N ARG A 80 1.71 -10.20 4.03
CA ARG A 80 2.70 -11.04 3.31
C ARG A 80 3.84 -10.23 2.71
N LYS A 81 3.62 -8.96 2.37
CA LYS A 81 4.64 -8.03 1.86
C LYS A 81 5.40 -7.28 2.97
N GLY A 82 5.17 -7.64 4.23
CA GLY A 82 5.91 -7.12 5.39
C GLY A 82 5.29 -5.87 6.01
N PHE A 83 4.05 -5.52 5.68
CA PHE A 83 3.33 -4.51 6.44
C PHE A 83 2.92 -5.06 7.81
N ARG A 84 3.07 -4.23 8.85
CA ARG A 84 2.62 -4.50 10.23
C ARG A 84 1.58 -3.48 10.66
N VAL A 85 0.58 -3.92 11.42
CA VAL A 85 -0.42 -3.02 12.01
C VAL A 85 0.25 -2.18 13.10
N VAL A 86 0.09 -0.86 13.03
CA VAL A 86 0.65 0.10 14.01
C VAL A 86 -0.41 0.86 14.80
N GLY A 87 -1.68 0.61 14.51
CA GLY A 87 -2.80 1.13 15.27
C GLY A 87 -3.99 1.51 14.40
N GLN A 88 -4.81 2.41 14.91
CA GLN A 88 -5.97 2.93 14.20
C GLN A 88 -5.53 3.73 12.96
N GLY A 89 -6.25 3.51 11.86
CA GLY A 89 -6.19 4.32 10.64
C GLY A 89 -7.43 5.21 10.50
N ASN A 90 -7.86 5.44 9.26
CA ASN A 90 -8.97 6.32 8.97
C ASN A 90 -10.33 5.66 9.22
N GLY A 91 -11.18 6.33 10.01
CA GLY A 91 -12.51 5.84 10.40
C GLY A 91 -12.46 4.74 11.47
N PRO A 92 -13.62 4.28 11.98
CA PRO A 92 -13.68 3.37 13.14
C PRO A 92 -13.15 1.96 12.87
N LEU A 93 -13.06 1.56 11.60
CA LEU A 93 -12.62 0.23 11.18
C LEU A 93 -11.38 0.27 10.29
N GLY A 94 -10.69 1.42 10.24
CA GLY A 94 -9.42 1.57 9.52
C GLY A 94 -8.26 1.09 10.37
N LEU A 95 -7.37 0.30 9.79
CA LEU A 95 -6.09 -0.07 10.36
C LEU A 95 -4.99 0.70 9.62
N ALA A 96 -4.13 1.37 10.37
CA ALA A 96 -2.89 1.92 9.86
C ALA A 96 -1.83 0.82 9.87
N LEU A 97 -1.26 0.54 8.70
CA LEU A 97 -0.18 -0.41 8.52
C LEU A 97 1.06 0.33 8.08
N VAL A 98 2.24 -0.11 8.53
CA VAL A 98 3.55 0.43 8.14
C VAL A 98 4.41 -0.69 7.59
N LYS A 99 5.22 -0.37 6.58
CA LYS A 99 6.25 -1.24 6.03
C LYS A 99 7.59 -0.50 6.04
N ASP A 100 8.62 -1.19 6.50
CA ASP A 100 10.00 -0.78 6.32
C ASP A 100 10.45 -1.20 4.90
N LEU A 101 11.10 -0.27 4.19
CA LEU A 101 11.56 -0.40 2.80
C LEU A 101 13.06 -0.72 2.70
N ARG A 102 13.81 -0.53 3.79
CA ARG A 102 15.23 -0.88 3.92
C ARG A 102 15.42 -2.08 4.84
#